data_AF-A0A7W9QEY7-F1
#
_entry.id   AF-A0A7W9QEY7-F1
#
_cell.length_a   1.000
_cell.length_b   1.000
_cell.length_c   1.000
_cell.angle_alpha   90.00
_cell.angle_beta   90.00
_cell.angle_gamma   90.00
#
_symmetry.space_group_name_H-M   'P 1'
#
loop_
_entity.id
_entity.type
_entity.pdbx_description
1 polymer ?
#
loop_
_entity_poly.entity_id
_entity_poly.type
_entity_poly.pdbx_seq_one_letter_code
_entity_poly.pdbx_strand_id
1 'polypeptide(L)'
;MTHTMHTFDRYVDVLSALADPALVPELPTAGDGPVGASIGWLRATVCRFSSGESHRRRRAVVEAELARLEPAALWQAAAVGRAGELRTRVVRSLAQALGMPAPGAVAEAVIVVAGAYLGGADAGADAAVAQLVRQLAPEPADDAALEVVANRIGLLVQACEATAALVEAAADCGDRPLARVLREHPPARTMRRIAVRATELAGRGIAEGDVVLLDLATAQLTHPVPLAFGAPPRVCPGRAHALALAGGLLQRPLTPFARLHDQAAAPLLLPNAWDYASAAALAAQGFAAIGTTSLGVAAAAGLPDGSAVTAEATLALSRRLAQGSFLFTVDAEGGFSDDPKEVAELARALYDAGAAGVNLEDGRPDGTLAPAELHAAKIAAVKAAVPALFVNARTDTHWWGRQQEQTATRLAIYEQAGADGVFVPGLSDPDKIAELTATLLVPLNILYTPAGPALRELAALGVRRVSLGSLLYRRALETAVATATAIRDGQSADLTAPSYAEVQQLATARRGPR
;
A
#
# COMPACT_ATOMS: atom_id res chain seq x y z
N MET A 1 44.60 -5.83 -5.97
CA MET A 1 43.81 -7.02 -5.61
C MET A 1 42.76 -7.21 -6.69
N THR A 2 42.63 -8.39 -7.28
CA THR A 2 41.56 -8.68 -8.24
C THR A 2 40.26 -8.89 -7.47
N HIS A 3 39.39 -7.89 -7.49
CA HIS A 3 38.05 -8.00 -6.90
C HIS A 3 37.25 -9.05 -7.67
N THR A 4 36.71 -10.03 -6.95
CA THR A 4 35.86 -11.07 -7.55
C THR A 4 34.43 -10.56 -7.64
N MET A 5 33.73 -10.89 -8.73
CA MET A 5 32.32 -10.60 -8.89
C MET A 5 31.51 -11.87 -8.60
N HIS A 6 30.57 -11.77 -7.66
CA HIS A 6 29.68 -12.84 -7.24
C HIS A 6 28.25 -12.52 -7.68
N THR A 7 27.58 -13.43 -8.38
CA THR A 7 26.20 -13.23 -8.85
C THR A 7 25.23 -14.14 -8.09
N PHE A 8 24.09 -13.58 -7.68
CA PHE A 8 23.00 -14.28 -7.00
C PHE A 8 21.66 -13.96 -7.66
N ASP A 9 20.89 -15.01 -7.96
CA ASP A 9 19.61 -14.96 -8.68
C ASP A 9 18.47 -15.70 -7.93
N ARG A 10 18.80 -16.48 -6.89
CA ARG A 10 17.81 -17.13 -6.02
C ARG A 10 17.23 -16.11 -5.06
N TYR A 11 15.90 -16.12 -4.90
CA TYR A 11 15.19 -15.17 -4.05
C TYR A 11 15.75 -15.06 -2.62
N VAL A 12 15.97 -16.19 -1.96
CA VAL A 12 16.49 -16.23 -0.57
C VAL A 12 17.92 -15.67 -0.46
N ASP A 13 18.75 -15.91 -1.48
CA ASP A 13 20.13 -15.44 -1.50
C ASP A 13 20.17 -13.92 -1.74
N VAL A 14 19.35 -13.43 -2.68
CA VAL A 14 19.17 -11.99 -2.93
C VAL A 14 18.63 -11.27 -1.69
N LEU A 15 17.61 -11.84 -1.04
CA LEU A 15 17.04 -11.28 0.19
C LEU A 15 18.09 -11.18 1.30
N SER A 16 18.86 -12.25 1.50
CA SER A 16 19.96 -12.28 2.47
C SER A 16 21.01 -11.23 2.15
N ALA A 17 21.36 -11.04 0.88
CA ALA A 17 22.32 -10.02 0.44
C ALA A 17 21.83 -8.59 0.69
N LEU A 18 20.53 -8.34 0.51
CA LEU A 18 19.92 -7.03 0.79
C LEU A 18 19.90 -6.71 2.28
N ALA A 19 19.78 -7.73 3.12
CA ALA A 19 19.78 -7.62 4.58
C ALA A 19 21.19 -7.53 5.18
N ASP A 20 22.23 -8.02 4.49
CA ASP A 20 23.59 -8.05 5.01
C ASP A 20 24.16 -6.62 5.18
N PRO A 21 24.50 -6.20 6.41
CA PRO A 21 25.12 -4.90 6.65
C PRO A 21 26.51 -4.73 6.03
N ALA A 22 27.23 -5.81 5.70
CA ALA A 22 28.51 -5.79 5.01
C ALA A 22 28.39 -5.50 3.52
N LEU A 23 27.21 -5.65 2.93
CA LEU A 23 26.93 -5.36 1.52
C LEU A 23 26.27 -3.99 1.39
N VAL A 24 27.01 -3.02 0.87
CA VAL A 24 26.54 -1.63 0.69
C VAL A 24 26.40 -1.30 -0.79
N PRO A 25 25.57 -0.30 -1.16
CA PRO A 25 25.61 0.24 -2.52
C PRO A 25 27.04 0.59 -2.92
N GLU A 26 27.44 0.25 -4.14
CA GLU A 26 28.71 0.70 -4.68
C GLU A 26 28.77 2.24 -4.63
N LEU A 27 29.80 2.75 -3.96
CA LEU A 27 30.08 4.18 -3.92
C LEU A 27 30.53 4.58 -5.32
N PRO A 28 29.88 5.57 -5.96
CA PRO A 28 30.42 6.18 -7.16
C PRO A 28 31.83 6.69 -6.88
N THR A 29 32.70 6.68 -7.89
CA THR A 29 34.08 7.17 -7.75
C THR A 29 34.04 8.58 -7.15
N ALA A 30 34.82 8.81 -6.08
CA ALA A 30 34.88 10.12 -5.45
C ALA A 30 35.31 11.16 -6.48
N GLY A 31 34.38 12.03 -6.87
CA GLY A 31 34.69 13.18 -7.70
C GLY A 31 35.06 14.32 -6.78
N ASP A 32 36.32 14.75 -6.80
CA ASP A 32 36.73 16.03 -6.24
C ASP A 32 36.00 17.12 -7.02
N GLY A 33 34.97 17.71 -6.41
CA GLY A 33 34.16 18.74 -7.05
C GLY A 33 33.65 19.75 -6.04
N PRO A 34 33.38 20.99 -6.46
CA PRO A 34 32.93 22.05 -5.57
C PRO A 34 31.64 21.66 -4.85
N VAL A 35 31.59 21.99 -3.55
CA VAL A 35 30.40 21.85 -2.71
C VAL A 35 29.25 22.62 -3.35
N GLY A 36 28.09 21.97 -3.47
CA GLY A 36 26.89 22.57 -4.05
C GLY A 36 26.90 22.73 -5.57
N ALA A 37 27.94 22.29 -6.28
CA ALA A 37 28.09 22.58 -7.71
C ALA A 37 28.63 21.41 -8.55
N SER A 38 28.69 20.20 -7.99
CA SER A 38 29.16 19.01 -8.70
C SER A 38 28.32 17.77 -8.42
N ILE A 39 28.26 16.88 -9.40
CA ILE A 39 27.63 15.57 -9.27
C ILE A 39 28.39 14.69 -8.26
N GLY A 40 29.72 14.85 -8.17
CA GLY A 40 30.55 14.20 -7.15
C GLY A 40 30.11 14.59 -5.73
N TRP A 41 29.96 15.89 -5.46
CA TRP A 41 29.41 16.38 -4.20
C TRP A 41 28.00 15.85 -3.92
N LEU A 42 27.10 15.88 -4.92
CA LEU A 42 25.74 15.37 -4.77
C LEU A 42 25.76 13.90 -4.31
N ARG A 43 26.51 13.04 -4.99
CA ARG A 43 26.63 11.61 -4.65
C ARG A 43 27.21 11.40 -3.25
N ALA A 44 28.18 12.21 -2.82
CA ALA A 44 28.73 12.16 -1.46
C ALA A 44 27.74 12.60 -0.37
N THR A 45 26.72 13.39 -0.73
CA THR A 45 25.82 14.06 0.22
C THR A 45 24.43 13.40 0.31
N VAL A 46 24.00 12.65 -0.70
CA VAL A 46 22.70 11.95 -0.70
C VAL A 46 22.67 10.74 0.23
N CYS A 47 21.47 10.38 0.67
CA CYS A 47 21.20 9.20 1.47
C CYS A 47 21.63 7.89 0.77
N ARG A 48 21.41 7.78 -0.55
CA ARG A 48 21.58 6.53 -1.33
C ARG A 48 22.98 5.92 -1.19
N PHE A 49 24.00 6.75 -1.07
CA PHE A 49 25.41 6.35 -1.03
C PHE A 49 26.04 6.55 0.35
N SER A 50 25.21 6.68 1.39
CA SER A 50 25.68 6.90 2.76
C SER A 50 25.41 5.68 3.64
N SER A 51 26.14 5.57 4.74
CA SER A 51 25.98 4.52 5.75
C SER A 51 25.99 5.11 7.16
N GLY A 52 25.66 4.29 8.17
CA GLY A 52 25.72 4.69 9.57
C GLY A 52 24.79 5.86 9.92
N GLU A 53 25.30 6.80 10.72
CA GLU A 53 24.54 7.94 11.23
C GLU A 53 24.16 8.94 10.14
N SER A 54 25.07 9.21 9.20
CA SER A 54 24.77 10.07 8.05
C SER A 54 23.63 9.52 7.22
N HIS A 55 23.55 8.19 7.00
CA HIS A 55 22.41 7.57 6.34
C HIS A 55 21.11 7.77 7.11
N ARG A 56 21.10 7.54 8.43
CA ARG A 56 19.89 7.75 9.25
C ARG A 56 19.39 9.19 9.15
N ARG A 57 20.28 10.17 9.31
CA ARG A 57 19.95 11.60 9.23
C ARG A 57 19.42 11.99 7.85
N ARG A 58 20.12 11.62 6.78
CA ARG A 58 19.74 11.93 5.39
C ARG A 58 18.46 11.22 4.96
N ARG A 59 18.25 9.98 5.41
CA ARG A 59 17.02 9.22 5.18
C ARG A 59 15.82 9.89 5.86
N ALA A 60 15.98 10.36 7.09
CA ALA A 60 14.92 11.06 7.83
C ALA A 60 14.46 12.33 7.07
N VAL A 61 15.37 13.04 6.41
CA VAL A 61 15.00 14.16 5.51
C VAL A 61 14.11 13.69 4.37
N VAL A 62 14.49 12.60 3.67
CA VAL A 62 13.70 12.05 2.56
C VAL A 62 12.34 11.56 3.04
N GLU A 63 12.27 10.85 4.16
CA GLU A 63 11.02 10.37 4.74
C GLU A 63 10.12 11.52 5.18
N ALA A 64 10.67 12.60 5.72
CA ALA A 64 9.91 13.81 6.09
C ALA A 64 9.39 14.59 4.86
N GLU A 65 10.10 14.60 3.73
CA GLU A 65 9.58 15.12 2.46
C GLU A 65 8.42 14.26 1.95
N LEU A 66 8.59 12.94 1.94
CA LEU A 66 7.58 12.00 1.46
C LEU A 66 6.32 11.95 2.34
N ALA A 67 6.47 12.08 3.67
CA ALA A 67 5.35 12.09 4.60
C ALA A 67 4.41 13.30 4.41
N ARG A 68 4.90 14.38 3.78
CA ARG A 68 4.08 15.54 3.41
C ARG A 68 3.25 15.31 2.13
N LEU A 69 3.55 14.25 1.38
CA LEU A 69 2.91 13.95 0.11
C LEU A 69 1.89 12.82 0.27
N GLU A 70 0.62 13.17 0.17
CA GLU A 70 -0.46 12.19 0.08
C GLU A 70 -0.39 11.47 -1.29
N PRO A 71 -0.27 10.13 -1.35
CA PRO A 71 -0.21 9.39 -2.60
C PRO A 71 -1.38 9.71 -3.55
N ALA A 72 -2.60 9.85 -3.04
CA ALA A 72 -3.76 10.21 -3.85
C ALA A 72 -3.64 11.60 -4.51
N ALA A 73 -3.07 12.58 -3.82
CA ALA A 73 -2.85 13.92 -4.38
C ALA A 73 -1.76 13.89 -5.46
N LEU A 74 -0.70 13.10 -5.24
CA LEU A 74 0.37 12.89 -6.21
C LEU A 74 -0.15 12.17 -7.48
N TRP A 75 -1.01 11.17 -7.32
CA TRP A 75 -1.71 10.51 -8.42
C TRP A 75 -2.49 11.53 -9.26
N GLN A 76 -3.26 12.43 -8.62
CA GLN A 76 -4.05 13.46 -9.31
C GLN A 76 -3.16 14.44 -10.08
N ALA A 77 -2.08 14.91 -9.46
CA ALA A 77 -1.13 15.82 -10.11
C ALA A 77 -0.51 15.18 -11.37
N ALA A 78 -0.11 13.92 -11.26
CA ALA A 78 0.46 13.16 -12.37
C ALA A 78 -0.54 12.90 -13.50
N ALA A 79 -1.83 12.80 -13.18
CA ALA A 79 -2.89 12.53 -14.17
C ALA A 79 -3.19 13.71 -15.11
N VAL A 80 -2.93 14.96 -14.69
CA VAL A 80 -3.27 16.17 -15.46
C VAL A 80 -2.18 16.55 -16.47
N GLY A 81 -0.90 16.33 -16.15
CA GLY A 81 0.23 16.75 -16.99
C GLY A 81 0.55 15.79 -18.14
N ARG A 82 0.17 16.13 -19.38
CA ARG A 82 0.38 15.27 -20.57
C ARG A 82 1.52 15.68 -21.50
N ALA A 83 2.01 16.91 -21.42
CA ALA A 83 3.07 17.41 -22.29
C ALA A 83 4.48 17.03 -21.79
N GLY A 84 5.38 16.69 -22.72
CA GLY A 84 6.78 16.34 -22.48
C GLY A 84 7.05 14.84 -22.37
N GLU A 85 8.34 14.47 -22.41
CA GLU A 85 8.79 13.09 -22.23
C GLU A 85 8.39 12.53 -20.85
N LEU A 86 8.24 11.21 -20.76
CA LEU A 86 7.75 10.52 -19.57
C LEU A 86 8.60 10.83 -18.33
N ARG A 87 9.92 10.77 -18.44
CA ARG A 87 10.86 11.10 -17.35
C ARG A 87 10.64 12.52 -16.82
N THR A 88 10.54 13.49 -17.73
CA THR A 88 10.27 14.89 -17.38
C THR A 88 8.91 15.02 -16.69
N ARG A 89 7.89 14.27 -17.12
CA ARG A 89 6.56 14.25 -16.47
C ARG A 89 6.63 13.69 -15.05
N VAL A 90 7.35 12.60 -14.83
CA VAL A 90 7.59 12.01 -13.50
C VAL A 90 8.21 13.05 -12.57
N VAL A 91 9.36 13.61 -12.97
CA VAL A 91 10.12 14.54 -12.12
C VAL A 91 9.35 15.82 -11.88
N ARG A 92 8.73 16.40 -12.90
CA ARG A 92 7.92 17.63 -12.77
C ARG A 92 6.76 17.44 -11.80
N SER A 93 6.06 16.31 -11.88
CA SER A 93 4.92 16.02 -10.99
C SER A 93 5.36 15.93 -9.54
N LEU A 94 6.49 15.24 -9.29
CA LEU A 94 7.06 15.12 -7.95
C LEU A 94 7.61 16.45 -7.43
N ALA A 95 8.33 17.22 -8.25
CA ALA A 95 8.85 18.54 -7.89
C ALA A 95 7.72 19.52 -7.56
N GLN A 96 6.63 19.51 -8.33
CA GLN A 96 5.43 20.31 -8.06
C GLN A 96 4.78 19.92 -6.73
N ALA A 97 4.61 18.61 -6.48
CA ALA A 97 4.04 18.11 -5.22
C ALA A 97 4.90 18.48 -4.00
N LEU A 98 6.24 18.48 -4.16
CA LEU A 98 7.21 18.92 -3.16
C LEU A 98 7.31 20.45 -3.00
N GLY A 99 6.47 21.22 -3.72
CA GLY A 99 6.45 22.68 -3.64
C GLY A 99 7.74 23.35 -4.13
N MET A 100 8.46 22.74 -5.08
CA MET A 100 9.69 23.31 -5.61
C MET A 100 9.41 24.47 -6.59
N PRO A 101 10.22 25.53 -6.59
CA PRO A 101 10.09 26.63 -7.54
C PRO A 101 10.37 26.13 -8.97
N ALA A 102 9.65 26.68 -9.95
CA ALA A 102 9.77 26.35 -11.37
C ALA A 102 9.91 24.84 -11.67
N PRO A 103 8.91 23.99 -11.33
CA PRO A 103 9.00 22.53 -11.45
C PRO A 103 9.45 21.99 -12.83
N GLY A 104 9.15 22.72 -13.91
CA GLY A 104 9.61 22.37 -15.27
C GLY A 104 11.13 22.50 -15.42
N ALA A 105 11.72 23.62 -14.99
CA ALA A 105 13.16 23.84 -15.04
C ALA A 105 13.92 22.89 -14.10
N VAL A 106 13.34 22.60 -12.92
CA VAL A 106 13.86 21.58 -12.01
C VAL A 106 13.88 20.21 -12.69
N ALA A 107 12.79 19.84 -13.37
CA ALA A 107 12.72 18.57 -14.07
C ALA A 107 13.79 18.44 -15.16
N GLU A 108 13.95 19.46 -16.01
CA GLU A 108 14.98 19.48 -17.06
C GLU A 108 16.39 19.30 -16.50
N ALA A 109 16.75 20.02 -15.44
CA ALA A 109 18.05 19.88 -14.79
C ALA A 109 18.24 18.50 -14.16
N VAL A 110 17.21 17.94 -13.52
CA VAL A 110 17.25 16.59 -12.94
C VAL A 110 17.43 15.52 -14.01
N ILE A 111 16.85 15.64 -15.21
CA ILE A 111 17.08 14.69 -16.30
C ILE A 111 18.56 14.62 -16.66
N VAL A 112 19.23 15.78 -16.76
CA VAL A 112 20.67 15.85 -17.03
C VAL A 112 21.47 15.16 -15.91
N VAL A 113 21.15 15.46 -14.65
CA VAL A 113 21.81 14.82 -13.49
C VAL A 113 21.57 13.32 -13.46
N ALA A 114 20.35 12.86 -13.74
CA ALA A 114 19.98 11.45 -13.73
C ALA A 114 20.76 10.64 -14.78
N GLY A 115 20.97 11.19 -15.98
CA GLY A 115 21.73 10.56 -17.05
C GLY A 115 23.21 10.28 -16.68
N ALA A 116 23.80 11.13 -15.84
CA ALA A 116 25.16 10.95 -15.35
C ALA A 116 25.24 10.38 -13.92
N TYR A 117 24.12 10.06 -13.26
CA TYR A 117 24.07 9.85 -11.81
C TYR A 117 24.94 8.69 -11.29
N LEU A 118 25.03 7.61 -12.06
CA LEU A 118 25.85 6.43 -11.74
C LEU A 118 27.20 6.40 -12.48
N GLY A 119 27.51 7.44 -13.28
CA GLY A 119 28.71 7.52 -14.11
C GLY A 119 29.88 8.26 -13.46
N GLY A 120 30.82 8.74 -14.28
CA GLY A 120 31.97 9.54 -13.86
C GLY A 120 31.63 11.03 -13.62
N ALA A 121 32.66 11.88 -13.64
CA ALA A 121 32.48 13.34 -13.69
C ALA A 121 31.85 13.76 -15.03
N ASP A 122 30.95 14.75 -14.99
CA ASP A 122 30.25 15.25 -16.16
C ASP A 122 29.96 16.75 -15.98
N ALA A 123 30.55 17.58 -16.84
CA ALA A 123 30.47 19.04 -16.71
C ALA A 123 29.03 19.57 -16.91
N GLY A 124 28.22 18.90 -17.74
CA GLY A 124 26.82 19.26 -17.93
C GLY A 124 25.99 18.94 -16.69
N ALA A 125 26.24 17.79 -16.06
CA ALA A 125 25.63 17.41 -14.81
C ALA A 125 26.08 18.31 -13.65
N ASP A 126 27.35 18.71 -13.59
CA ASP A 126 27.85 19.66 -12.60
C ASP A 126 27.14 21.01 -12.72
N ALA A 127 27.00 21.54 -13.95
CA ALA A 127 26.25 22.77 -14.20
C ALA A 127 24.77 22.65 -13.78
N ALA A 128 24.14 21.49 -14.04
CA ALA A 128 22.77 21.21 -13.64
C ALA A 128 22.61 21.09 -12.11
N VAL A 129 23.56 20.46 -11.40
CA VAL A 129 23.59 20.44 -9.93
C VAL A 129 23.71 21.85 -9.38
N ALA A 130 24.64 22.65 -9.91
CA ALA A 130 24.82 24.04 -9.49
C ALA A 130 23.55 24.88 -9.71
N GLN A 131 22.83 24.66 -10.82
CA GLN A 131 21.54 25.29 -11.06
C GLN A 131 20.48 24.87 -10.03
N LEU A 132 20.34 23.57 -9.77
CA LEU A 132 19.36 23.05 -8.81
C LEU A 132 19.63 23.58 -7.40
N VAL A 133 20.89 23.62 -6.98
CA VAL A 133 21.28 24.17 -5.67
C VAL A 133 20.92 25.65 -5.57
N ARG A 134 21.27 26.47 -6.58
CA ARG A 134 20.87 27.90 -6.60
C ARG A 134 19.36 28.12 -6.56
N GLN A 135 18.57 27.21 -7.12
CA GLN A 135 17.11 27.33 -7.15
C GLN A 135 16.44 26.87 -5.85
N LEU A 136 17.04 25.89 -5.16
CA LEU A 136 16.39 25.19 -4.04
C LEU A 136 16.95 25.57 -2.67
N ALA A 137 18.18 26.08 -2.61
CA ALA A 137 18.83 26.46 -1.36
C ALA A 137 18.38 27.86 -0.89
N PRO A 138 18.23 28.07 0.43
CA PRO A 138 18.07 29.41 0.97
C PRO A 138 19.37 30.21 0.82
N GLU A 139 19.29 31.54 0.80
CA GLU A 139 20.46 32.42 0.76
C GLU A 139 20.56 33.24 2.05
N PRO A 140 21.64 33.10 2.85
CA PRO A 140 22.78 32.19 2.67
C PRO A 140 22.47 30.73 3.07
N ALA A 141 23.08 29.76 2.39
CA ALA A 141 22.98 28.33 2.74
C ALA A 141 24.19 27.86 3.54
N ASP A 142 23.94 27.20 4.67
CA ASP A 142 24.95 26.43 5.40
C ASP A 142 25.02 24.97 4.91
N ASP A 143 25.98 24.20 5.43
CA ASP A 143 26.19 22.80 5.04
C ASP A 143 24.94 21.92 5.32
N ALA A 144 24.18 22.24 6.37
CA ALA A 144 22.97 21.51 6.72
C ALA A 144 21.84 21.77 5.70
N ALA A 145 21.65 23.03 5.30
CA ALA A 145 20.71 23.40 4.25
C ALA A 145 21.09 22.75 2.90
N LEU A 146 22.38 22.75 2.56
CA LEU A 146 22.89 22.09 1.36
C LEU A 146 22.69 20.57 1.40
N GLU A 147 22.85 19.93 2.57
CA GLU A 147 22.55 18.49 2.73
C GLU A 147 21.06 18.18 2.51
N VAL A 148 20.16 19.03 3.00
CA VAL A 148 18.71 18.91 2.74
C VAL A 148 18.42 19.04 1.25
N VAL A 149 18.97 20.05 0.58
CA VAL A 149 18.80 20.27 -0.87
C VAL A 149 19.33 19.09 -1.67
N ALA A 150 20.52 18.58 -1.33
CA ALA A 150 21.10 17.40 -1.98
C ALA A 150 20.16 16.19 -1.90
N ASN A 151 19.54 15.95 -0.74
CA ASN A 151 18.61 14.82 -0.57
C ASN A 151 17.28 15.02 -1.28
N ARG A 152 16.80 16.27 -1.42
CA ARG A 152 15.63 16.61 -2.27
C ARG A 152 15.93 16.36 -3.75
N ILE A 153 17.11 16.77 -4.24
CA ILE A 153 17.57 16.46 -5.61
C ILE A 153 17.71 14.94 -5.79
N GLY A 154 18.35 14.27 -4.84
CA GLY A 154 18.54 12.81 -4.85
C GLY A 154 17.23 12.03 -4.84
N LEU A 155 16.17 12.57 -4.22
CA LEU A 155 14.82 11.99 -4.30
C LEU A 155 14.26 12.06 -5.72
N LEU A 156 14.35 13.22 -6.38
CA LEU A 156 13.89 13.40 -7.76
C LEU A 156 14.65 12.51 -8.76
N VAL A 157 15.99 12.47 -8.63
CA VAL A 157 16.86 11.64 -9.50
C VAL A 157 16.52 10.17 -9.36
N GLN A 158 16.28 9.68 -8.13
CA GLN A 158 15.94 8.28 -7.90
C GLN A 158 14.53 7.90 -8.36
N ALA A 159 13.59 8.84 -8.36
CA ALA A 159 12.26 8.63 -8.92
C ALA A 159 12.26 8.58 -10.46
N CYS A 160 13.15 9.35 -11.10
CA CYS A 160 13.18 9.58 -12.54
C CYS A 160 13.12 8.28 -13.39
N GLU A 161 14.23 7.54 -13.48
CA GLU A 161 14.32 6.36 -14.34
C GLU A 161 13.44 5.21 -13.85
N ALA A 162 13.43 4.95 -12.53
CA ALA A 162 12.73 3.80 -11.98
C ALA A 162 11.21 3.91 -12.14
N THR A 163 10.62 5.09 -11.91
CA THR A 163 9.18 5.28 -12.11
C THR A 163 8.82 5.36 -13.59
N ALA A 164 9.65 5.95 -14.44
CA ALA A 164 9.43 5.93 -15.89
C ALA A 164 9.43 4.50 -16.45
N ALA A 165 10.43 3.69 -16.10
CA ALA A 165 10.50 2.29 -16.51
C ALA A 165 9.31 1.46 -16.00
N LEU A 166 8.81 1.72 -14.78
CA LEU A 166 7.58 1.10 -14.29
C LEU A 166 6.37 1.45 -15.16
N VAL A 167 6.23 2.72 -15.53
CA VAL A 167 5.10 3.18 -16.37
C VAL A 167 5.17 2.59 -17.77
N GLU A 168 6.35 2.53 -18.38
CA GLU A 168 6.56 1.90 -19.70
C GLU A 168 6.21 0.41 -19.65
N ALA A 169 6.78 -0.33 -18.69
CA ALA A 169 6.49 -1.76 -18.53
C ALA A 169 5.00 -2.01 -18.26
N ALA A 170 4.35 -1.16 -17.47
CA ALA A 170 2.92 -1.28 -17.19
C ALA A 170 2.05 -0.97 -18.42
N ALA A 171 2.43 0.02 -19.23
CA ALA A 171 1.74 0.33 -20.48
C ALA A 171 1.79 -0.84 -21.46
N ASP A 172 2.94 -1.51 -21.58
CA ASP A 172 3.13 -2.71 -22.41
C ASP A 172 2.33 -3.91 -21.89
N CYS A 173 2.05 -3.94 -20.58
CA CYS A 173 1.29 -5.01 -19.94
C CYS A 173 -0.23 -4.78 -19.91
N GLY A 174 -0.73 -3.63 -20.37
CA GLY A 174 -2.14 -3.24 -20.34
C GLY A 174 -2.70 -3.11 -18.91
N ASP A 175 -3.88 -3.69 -18.68
CA ASP A 175 -4.61 -3.58 -17.41
C ASP A 175 -4.06 -4.48 -16.28
N ARG A 176 -2.91 -5.13 -16.49
CA ARG A 176 -2.29 -5.97 -15.44
C ARG A 176 -2.03 -5.17 -14.16
N PRO A 177 -2.27 -5.75 -12.97
CA PRO A 177 -1.94 -5.10 -11.70
C PRO A 177 -0.46 -4.70 -11.62
N LEU A 178 -0.16 -3.53 -11.04
CA LEU A 178 1.23 -3.05 -10.92
C LEU A 178 2.09 -4.01 -10.10
N ALA A 179 1.53 -4.70 -9.10
CA ALA A 179 2.22 -5.73 -8.35
C ALA A 179 2.76 -6.86 -9.25
N ARG A 180 1.97 -7.26 -10.25
CA ARG A 180 2.37 -8.26 -11.24
C ARG A 180 3.41 -7.71 -12.22
N VAL A 181 3.24 -6.47 -12.68
CA VAL A 181 4.23 -5.78 -13.53
C VAL A 181 5.58 -5.68 -12.82
N LEU A 182 5.62 -5.31 -11.54
CA LEU A 182 6.85 -5.22 -10.76
C LEU A 182 7.57 -6.56 -10.61
N ARG A 183 6.81 -7.66 -10.53
CA ARG A 183 7.37 -9.01 -10.47
C ARG A 183 7.94 -9.45 -11.82
N GLU A 184 7.20 -9.24 -12.91
CA GLU A 184 7.56 -9.70 -14.26
C GLU A 184 8.60 -8.80 -14.94
N HIS A 185 8.52 -7.50 -14.67
CA HIS A 185 9.28 -6.43 -15.33
C HIS A 185 9.74 -5.36 -14.32
N PRO A 186 10.58 -5.71 -13.33
CA PRO A 186 11.03 -4.75 -12.32
C PRO A 186 11.86 -3.62 -12.97
N PRO A 187 11.64 -2.35 -12.56
CA PRO A 187 12.42 -1.22 -13.06
C PRO A 187 13.92 -1.36 -12.82
N ALA A 188 14.30 -1.92 -11.66
CA ALA A 188 15.66 -2.32 -11.35
C ALA A 188 15.79 -3.82 -11.57
N ARG A 189 16.38 -4.23 -12.70
CA ARG A 189 16.58 -5.64 -13.03
C ARG A 189 17.74 -6.26 -12.26
N THR A 190 18.79 -5.48 -12.03
CA THR A 190 19.96 -5.90 -11.24
C THR A 190 20.31 -4.84 -10.20
N MET A 191 20.90 -5.26 -9.10
CA MET A 191 21.51 -4.36 -8.11
C MET A 191 22.94 -4.78 -7.84
N ARG A 192 23.84 -3.80 -7.81
CA ARG A 192 25.26 -4.01 -7.53
C ARG A 192 25.61 -3.52 -6.13
N ARG A 193 26.34 -4.35 -5.38
CA ARG A 193 26.80 -4.10 -4.01
C ARG A 193 28.30 -4.34 -3.92
N ILE A 194 28.94 -3.71 -2.95
CA ILE A 194 30.33 -3.98 -2.58
C ILE A 194 30.38 -4.47 -1.14
N ALA A 195 31.19 -5.48 -0.89
CA ALA A 195 31.51 -5.94 0.45
C ALA A 195 32.49 -4.97 1.12
N VAL A 196 32.06 -4.25 2.16
CA VAL A 196 32.94 -3.36 2.95
C VAL A 196 33.75 -4.10 4.01
N ARG A 197 33.45 -5.38 4.21
CA ARG A 197 34.20 -6.34 5.03
C ARG A 197 33.87 -7.73 4.55
N ALA A 198 34.71 -8.70 4.87
CA ALA A 198 34.44 -10.09 4.56
C ALA A 198 33.08 -10.54 5.15
N THR A 199 32.31 -11.29 4.37
CA THR A 199 31.02 -11.87 4.76
C THR A 199 30.81 -13.22 4.07
N GLU A 200 29.74 -13.92 4.41
CA GLU A 200 29.34 -15.17 3.78
C GLU A 200 27.91 -15.06 3.27
N LEU A 201 27.70 -15.43 2.01
CA LEU A 201 26.37 -15.42 1.39
C LEU A 201 26.13 -16.74 0.65
N ALA A 202 25.06 -17.44 1.02
CA ALA A 202 24.69 -18.75 0.46
C ALA A 202 25.85 -19.79 0.48
N GLY A 203 26.63 -19.82 1.56
CA GLY A 203 27.79 -20.71 1.70
C GLY A 203 29.03 -20.29 0.91
N ARG A 204 29.03 -19.08 0.32
CA ARG A 204 30.18 -18.52 -0.43
C ARG A 204 30.81 -17.40 0.39
N GLY A 205 32.13 -17.48 0.60
CA GLY A 205 32.90 -16.39 1.18
C GLY A 205 33.02 -15.22 0.20
N ILE A 206 32.63 -14.03 0.64
CA ILE A 206 32.73 -12.77 -0.11
C ILE A 206 33.81 -11.94 0.57
N ALA A 207 34.92 -11.66 -0.13
CA ALA A 207 36.03 -10.92 0.45
C ALA A 207 35.73 -9.42 0.49
N GLU A 208 36.45 -8.67 1.33
CA GLU A 208 36.39 -7.21 1.30
C GLU A 208 36.77 -6.66 -0.08
N GLY A 209 35.96 -5.73 -0.59
CA GLY A 209 36.09 -5.15 -1.92
C GLY A 209 35.49 -6.00 -3.04
N ASP A 210 35.06 -7.24 -2.79
CA ASP A 210 34.35 -8.03 -3.79
C ASP A 210 33.00 -7.38 -4.13
N VAL A 211 32.59 -7.62 -5.38
CA VAL A 211 31.34 -7.11 -5.92
C VAL A 211 30.29 -8.21 -5.82
N VAL A 212 29.10 -7.87 -5.34
CA VAL A 212 27.92 -8.73 -5.36
C VAL A 212 26.89 -8.16 -6.33
N LEU A 213 26.60 -8.92 -7.39
CA LEU A 213 25.54 -8.62 -8.35
C LEU A 213 24.28 -9.43 -8.00
N LEU A 214 23.19 -8.73 -7.74
CA LEU A 214 21.89 -9.30 -7.42
C LEU A 214 21.01 -9.24 -8.67
N ASP A 215 20.61 -10.37 -9.21
CA ASP A 215 19.64 -10.46 -10.31
C ASP A 215 18.21 -10.49 -9.75
N LEU A 216 17.62 -9.30 -9.63
CA LEU A 216 16.27 -9.13 -9.10
C LEU A 216 15.20 -9.63 -10.07
N ALA A 217 15.46 -9.54 -11.37
CA ALA A 217 14.52 -9.96 -12.39
C ALA A 217 14.30 -11.47 -12.33
N THR A 218 15.39 -12.25 -12.23
CA THR A 218 15.29 -13.70 -12.09
C THR A 218 14.73 -14.11 -10.71
N ALA A 219 15.20 -13.48 -9.63
CA ALA A 219 14.77 -13.81 -8.27
C ALA A 219 13.26 -13.65 -8.06
N GLN A 220 12.67 -12.53 -8.50
CA GLN A 220 11.25 -12.22 -8.29
C GLN A 220 10.31 -13.13 -9.11
N LEU A 221 10.78 -13.81 -10.16
CA LEU A 221 9.95 -14.78 -10.87
C LEU A 221 9.67 -16.02 -10.01
N THR A 222 10.59 -16.36 -9.10
CA THR A 222 10.49 -17.56 -8.25
C THR A 222 9.72 -17.35 -6.95
N HIS A 223 9.34 -16.10 -6.62
CA HIS A 223 8.69 -15.76 -5.36
C HIS A 223 7.71 -14.58 -5.53
N PRO A 224 6.51 -14.60 -4.91
CA PRO A 224 5.51 -13.58 -5.18
C PRO A 224 5.78 -12.22 -4.51
N VAL A 225 6.50 -12.18 -3.38
CA VAL A 225 6.82 -10.91 -2.70
C VAL A 225 7.84 -10.11 -3.53
N PRO A 226 7.58 -8.84 -3.86
CA PRO A 226 8.47 -8.04 -4.71
C PRO A 226 9.74 -7.57 -3.97
N LEU A 227 10.84 -7.47 -4.72
CA LEU A 227 12.14 -6.91 -4.30
C LEU A 227 12.45 -5.56 -4.97
N ALA A 228 11.64 -5.13 -5.94
CA ALA A 228 11.85 -3.90 -6.71
C ALA A 228 11.99 -2.63 -5.85
N PHE A 229 11.37 -2.61 -4.66
CA PHE A 229 11.43 -1.52 -3.69
C PHE A 229 12.30 -1.86 -2.46
N GLY A 230 13.23 -2.79 -2.61
CA GLY A 230 14.03 -3.30 -1.49
C GLY A 230 13.24 -4.25 -0.60
N ALA A 231 13.90 -4.72 0.46
CA ALA A 231 13.34 -5.64 1.43
C ALA A 231 13.81 -5.25 2.85
N PRO A 232 13.09 -5.64 3.91
CA PRO A 232 13.55 -5.41 5.28
C PRO A 232 15.00 -5.87 5.49
N PRO A 233 15.83 -5.11 6.22
CA PRO A 233 15.51 -3.88 6.94
C PRO A 233 15.61 -2.60 6.08
N ARG A 234 15.89 -2.71 4.77
CA ARG A 234 16.18 -1.58 3.86
C ARG A 234 15.12 -1.43 2.77
N VAL A 235 13.92 -1.05 3.16
CA VAL A 235 12.82 -0.76 2.23
C VAL A 235 12.89 0.67 1.67
N CYS A 236 12.46 0.84 0.42
CA CYS A 236 12.36 2.14 -0.24
C CYS A 236 11.21 2.96 0.40
N PRO A 237 11.49 4.15 0.96
CA PRO A 237 10.44 4.97 1.57
C PRO A 237 9.49 5.58 0.54
N GLY A 238 9.92 5.72 -0.73
CA GLY A 238 9.13 6.31 -1.82
C GLY A 238 8.24 5.32 -2.58
N ARG A 239 8.02 4.10 -2.06
CA ARG A 239 7.26 3.05 -2.75
C ARG A 239 5.84 3.49 -3.10
N ALA A 240 5.08 3.98 -2.12
CA ALA A 240 3.70 4.42 -2.31
C ALA A 240 3.62 5.58 -3.33
N HIS A 241 4.57 6.51 -3.26
CA HIS A 241 4.64 7.66 -4.17
C HIS A 241 4.97 7.27 -5.61
N ALA A 242 5.89 6.33 -5.80
CA ALA A 242 6.22 5.78 -7.12
C ALA A 242 5.01 5.06 -7.75
N LEU A 243 4.27 4.27 -6.96
CA LEU A 243 3.04 3.62 -7.42
C LEU A 243 1.94 4.64 -7.76
N ALA A 244 1.78 5.68 -6.95
CA ALA A 244 0.83 6.76 -7.21
C ALA A 244 1.15 7.55 -8.48
N LEU A 245 2.41 7.93 -8.67
CA LEU A 245 2.90 8.57 -9.91
C LEU A 245 2.60 7.69 -11.12
N ALA A 246 2.95 6.41 -11.04
CA ALA A 246 2.71 5.47 -12.13
C ALA A 246 1.22 5.33 -12.43
N GLY A 247 0.37 5.16 -11.42
CA GLY A 247 -1.07 5.09 -11.56
C GLY A 247 -1.65 6.33 -12.25
N GLY A 248 -1.20 7.54 -11.87
CA GLY A 248 -1.69 8.79 -12.43
C GLY A 248 -1.26 8.97 -13.89
N LEU A 249 0.01 8.68 -14.20
CA LEU A 249 0.54 8.74 -15.57
C LEU A 249 -0.14 7.74 -16.50
N LEU A 250 -0.52 6.58 -15.98
CA LEU A 250 -1.28 5.53 -16.67
C LEU A 250 -2.80 5.78 -16.70
N GLN A 251 -3.30 6.81 -16.01
CA GLN A 251 -4.74 7.11 -15.87
C GLN A 251 -5.54 5.96 -15.26
N ARG A 252 -4.94 5.16 -14.36
CA ARG A 252 -5.64 4.06 -13.69
C ARG A 252 -6.72 4.60 -12.74
N PRO A 253 -7.97 4.14 -12.81
CA PRO A 253 -9.06 4.75 -12.05
C PRO A 253 -8.82 4.70 -10.54
N LEU A 254 -9.00 5.85 -9.88
CA LEU A 254 -8.93 5.97 -8.42
C LEU A 254 -10.33 6.32 -7.88
N THR A 255 -11.03 5.34 -7.31
CA THR A 255 -12.42 5.51 -6.86
C THR A 255 -12.51 6.29 -5.55
N PRO A 256 -13.67 6.89 -5.22
CA PRO A 256 -13.85 7.59 -3.94
C PRO A 256 -13.52 6.74 -2.72
N PHE A 257 -13.87 5.45 -2.74
CA PHE A 257 -13.57 4.53 -1.63
C PHE A 257 -12.09 4.17 -1.56
N ALA A 258 -11.41 3.96 -2.70
CA ALA A 258 -9.97 3.74 -2.71
C ALA A 258 -9.20 4.91 -2.06
N ARG A 259 -9.59 6.16 -2.37
CA ARG A 259 -8.99 7.38 -1.79
C ARG A 259 -9.05 7.45 -0.26
N LEU A 260 -10.02 6.80 0.38
CA LEU A 260 -10.12 6.78 1.84
C LEU A 260 -8.95 6.02 2.50
N HIS A 261 -8.26 5.15 1.76
CA HIS A 261 -7.16 4.33 2.26
C HIS A 261 -5.79 5.02 2.13
N ASP A 262 -5.70 6.13 1.41
CA ASP A 262 -4.44 6.83 1.14
C ASP A 262 -4.11 7.92 2.16
N GLN A 263 -4.98 8.17 3.15
CA GLN A 263 -4.82 9.24 4.13
C GLN A 263 -3.62 8.96 5.06
N ALA A 264 -2.59 9.80 5.00
CA ALA A 264 -1.37 9.56 5.79
C ALA A 264 -1.57 9.74 7.31
N ALA A 265 -2.52 10.59 7.72
CA ALA A 265 -2.69 10.97 9.12
C ALA A 265 -3.39 9.91 9.99
N ALA A 266 -4.29 9.10 9.41
CA ALA A 266 -5.01 8.06 10.15
C ALA A 266 -5.54 6.97 9.20
N PRO A 267 -5.60 5.71 9.64
CA PRO A 267 -6.28 4.65 8.90
C PRO A 267 -7.78 4.93 8.82
N LEU A 268 -8.41 4.46 7.74
CA LEU A 268 -9.86 4.40 7.64
C LEU A 268 -10.43 3.49 8.74
N LEU A 269 -11.08 4.07 9.74
CA LEU A 269 -11.89 3.32 10.69
C LEU A 269 -13.24 2.98 10.05
N LEU A 270 -13.47 1.70 9.78
CA LEU A 270 -14.64 1.19 9.08
C LEU A 270 -15.56 0.44 10.06
N PRO A 271 -16.64 1.07 10.55
CA PRO A 271 -17.65 0.36 11.33
C PRO A 271 -18.48 -0.56 10.43
N ASN A 272 -19.00 -1.63 11.00
CA ASN A 272 -19.76 -2.64 10.24
C ASN A 272 -21.23 -2.66 10.68
N ALA A 273 -22.12 -2.63 9.69
CA ALA A 273 -23.57 -2.66 9.83
C ALA A 273 -24.15 -4.02 9.40
N TRP A 274 -25.36 -4.32 9.86
CA TRP A 274 -26.13 -5.53 9.53
C TRP A 274 -27.52 -5.22 8.95
N ASP A 275 -27.94 -3.96 9.01
CA ASP A 275 -29.18 -3.45 8.45
C ASP A 275 -29.02 -1.98 7.99
N TYR A 276 -30.09 -1.39 7.46
CA TYR A 276 -30.06 0.01 7.03
C TYR A 276 -29.95 0.99 8.20
N ALA A 277 -30.66 0.74 9.31
CA ALA A 277 -30.73 1.66 10.43
C ALA A 277 -29.36 1.83 11.10
N SER A 278 -28.65 0.74 11.33
CA SER A 278 -27.27 0.74 11.84
C SER A 278 -26.31 1.46 10.89
N ALA A 279 -26.39 1.21 9.58
CA ALA A 279 -25.57 1.92 8.60
C ALA A 279 -25.85 3.44 8.57
N ALA A 280 -27.12 3.83 8.56
CA ALA A 280 -27.53 5.23 8.57
C ALA A 280 -27.12 5.94 9.87
N ALA A 281 -27.27 5.28 11.02
CA ALA A 281 -26.83 5.81 12.31
C ALA A 281 -25.32 6.06 12.33
N LEU A 282 -24.52 5.11 11.83
CA LEU A 282 -23.07 5.26 11.72
C LEU A 282 -22.72 6.40 10.74
N ALA A 283 -23.36 6.46 9.58
CA ALA A 283 -23.12 7.54 8.62
C ALA A 283 -23.47 8.94 9.21
N ALA A 284 -24.53 9.04 10.02
CA ALA A 284 -24.92 10.27 10.70
C ALA A 284 -23.87 10.75 11.73
N GLN A 285 -23.02 9.85 12.24
CA GLN A 285 -21.88 10.18 13.09
C GLN A 285 -20.62 10.60 12.30
N GLY A 286 -20.72 10.69 10.96
CA GLY A 286 -19.63 11.17 10.11
C GLY A 286 -18.61 10.11 9.69
N PHE A 287 -18.89 8.82 9.90
CA PHE A 287 -18.04 7.76 9.34
C PHE A 287 -18.02 7.82 7.81
N ALA A 288 -16.83 7.87 7.22
CA ALA A 288 -16.65 8.10 5.78
C ALA A 288 -17.14 6.94 4.90
N ALA A 289 -17.18 5.72 5.45
CA ALA A 289 -17.71 4.53 4.79
C ALA A 289 -18.17 3.49 5.82
N ILE A 290 -19.04 2.57 5.40
CA ILE A 290 -19.62 1.52 6.22
C ILE A 290 -19.29 0.14 5.65
N GLY A 291 -18.85 -0.81 6.47
CA GLY A 291 -18.75 -2.22 6.07
C GLY A 291 -20.05 -2.97 6.36
N THR A 292 -20.32 -4.08 5.69
CA THR A 292 -21.26 -5.09 6.23
C THR A 292 -20.50 -6.13 7.06
N THR A 293 -21.21 -6.97 7.82
CA THR A 293 -20.63 -8.12 8.52
C THR A 293 -21.47 -9.36 8.22
N SER A 294 -20.84 -10.43 7.71
CA SER A 294 -21.53 -11.68 7.36
C SER A 294 -22.29 -12.26 8.56
N LEU A 295 -21.68 -12.30 9.75
CA LEU A 295 -22.31 -12.80 10.97
C LEU A 295 -23.62 -12.08 11.30
N GLY A 296 -23.66 -10.75 11.16
CA GLY A 296 -24.87 -9.98 11.43
C GLY A 296 -25.97 -10.27 10.41
N VAL A 297 -25.60 -10.42 9.13
CA VAL A 297 -26.54 -10.79 8.06
C VAL A 297 -27.12 -12.18 8.27
N ALA A 298 -26.25 -13.16 8.53
CA ALA A 298 -26.63 -14.54 8.74
C ALA A 298 -27.52 -14.70 9.97
N ALA A 299 -27.11 -14.15 11.11
CA ALA A 299 -27.86 -14.24 12.36
C ALA A 299 -29.23 -13.55 12.27
N ALA A 300 -29.32 -12.39 11.61
CA ALA A 300 -30.60 -11.70 11.39
C ALA A 300 -31.55 -12.49 10.47
N ALA A 301 -31.02 -13.33 9.60
CA ALA A 301 -31.79 -14.22 8.73
C ALA A 301 -32.08 -15.59 9.38
N GLY A 302 -31.54 -15.89 10.57
CA GLY A 302 -31.65 -17.20 11.20
C GLY A 302 -30.81 -18.29 10.51
N LEU A 303 -29.73 -17.89 9.83
CA LEU A 303 -28.84 -18.75 9.05
C LEU A 303 -27.46 -18.88 9.73
N PRO A 304 -26.74 -19.98 9.50
CA PRO A 304 -25.35 -20.09 9.92
C PRO A 304 -24.46 -19.14 9.10
N ASP A 305 -23.57 -18.43 9.79
CA ASP A 305 -22.52 -17.61 9.17
C ASP A 305 -21.48 -18.49 8.47
N GLY A 306 -20.79 -17.94 7.47
CA GLY A 306 -19.80 -18.70 6.71
C GLY A 306 -20.44 -19.74 5.79
N SER A 307 -21.60 -19.47 5.19
CA SER A 307 -22.23 -20.45 4.30
C SER A 307 -22.89 -19.81 3.09
N ALA A 308 -22.82 -20.48 1.94
CA ALA A 308 -23.35 -19.98 0.67
C ALA A 308 -24.85 -19.62 0.70
N VAL A 309 -25.59 -20.11 1.69
CA VAL A 309 -27.02 -19.81 1.87
C VAL A 309 -27.30 -18.34 2.21
N THR A 310 -26.29 -17.57 2.64
CA THR A 310 -26.42 -16.14 2.97
C THR A 310 -26.30 -15.22 1.75
N ALA A 311 -26.01 -15.74 0.55
CA ALA A 311 -25.79 -14.94 -0.65
C ALA A 311 -26.98 -14.02 -0.98
N GLU A 312 -28.20 -14.55 -0.93
CA GLU A 312 -29.42 -13.78 -1.20
C GLU A 312 -29.64 -12.68 -0.14
N ALA A 313 -29.44 -13.01 1.14
CA ALA A 313 -29.56 -12.07 2.24
C ALA A 313 -28.54 -10.92 2.13
N THR A 314 -27.31 -11.24 1.72
CA THR A 314 -26.22 -10.27 1.50
C THR A 314 -26.56 -9.30 0.35
N LEU A 315 -27.07 -9.82 -0.77
CA LEU A 315 -27.51 -8.99 -1.89
C LEU A 315 -28.73 -8.13 -1.52
N ALA A 316 -29.69 -8.69 -0.76
CA ALA A 316 -30.85 -7.97 -0.27
C ALA A 316 -30.46 -6.81 0.67
N LEU A 317 -29.50 -7.02 1.58
CA LEU A 317 -28.96 -5.94 2.41
C LEU A 317 -28.30 -4.87 1.54
N SER A 318 -27.46 -5.26 0.57
CA SER A 318 -26.76 -4.32 -0.31
C SER A 318 -27.74 -3.39 -1.05
N ARG A 319 -28.84 -3.95 -1.60
CA ARG A 319 -29.91 -3.15 -2.23
C ARG A 319 -30.61 -2.19 -1.28
N ARG A 320 -30.71 -2.52 0.02
CA ARG A 320 -31.26 -1.61 1.04
C ARG A 320 -30.27 -0.49 1.33
N LEU A 321 -29.00 -0.81 1.52
CA LEU A 321 -27.94 0.18 1.80
C LEU A 321 -27.74 1.18 0.65
N ALA A 322 -27.96 0.74 -0.60
CA ALA A 322 -27.93 1.58 -1.81
C ALA A 322 -28.76 2.86 -1.73
N GLN A 323 -29.83 2.85 -0.92
CA GLN A 323 -30.75 3.98 -0.74
C GLN A 323 -30.13 5.12 0.09
N GLY A 324 -29.05 4.86 0.81
CA GLY A 324 -28.29 5.82 1.61
C GLY A 324 -27.33 6.68 0.78
N SER A 325 -26.88 7.79 1.36
CA SER A 325 -25.93 8.73 0.75
C SER A 325 -24.45 8.42 1.02
N PHE A 326 -24.17 7.39 1.82
CA PHE A 326 -22.83 6.97 2.23
C PHE A 326 -22.21 5.93 1.29
N LEU A 327 -20.89 5.73 1.41
CA LEU A 327 -20.16 4.63 0.78
C LEU A 327 -20.31 3.37 1.64
N PHE A 328 -20.45 2.20 1.00
CA PHE A 328 -20.43 0.93 1.72
C PHE A 328 -19.62 -0.15 0.98
N THR A 329 -19.02 -1.05 1.75
CA THR A 329 -18.32 -2.24 1.26
C THR A 329 -18.95 -3.50 1.85
N VAL A 330 -19.04 -4.56 1.05
CA VAL A 330 -19.79 -5.77 1.41
C VAL A 330 -18.83 -6.88 1.82
N ASP A 331 -19.07 -7.48 2.97
CA ASP A 331 -18.49 -8.76 3.34
C ASP A 331 -19.15 -9.87 2.53
N ALA A 332 -18.45 -10.42 1.53
CA ALA A 332 -18.97 -11.41 0.59
C ALA A 332 -18.40 -12.81 0.85
N GLU A 333 -17.81 -13.04 2.03
CA GLU A 333 -17.17 -14.30 2.42
C GLU A 333 -16.22 -14.81 1.31
N GLY A 334 -16.23 -16.10 1.00
CA GLY A 334 -15.46 -16.67 -0.12
C GLY A 334 -16.04 -16.41 -1.51
N GLY A 335 -17.03 -15.52 -1.63
CA GLY A 335 -17.81 -15.26 -2.85
C GLY A 335 -18.97 -16.23 -3.08
N PHE A 336 -19.32 -17.05 -2.08
CA PHE A 336 -20.37 -18.08 -2.10
C PHE A 336 -20.26 -19.16 -3.20
N SER A 337 -19.15 -19.19 -3.94
CA SER A 337 -18.84 -20.20 -4.96
C SER A 337 -17.33 -20.40 -5.08
N ASP A 338 -16.92 -21.58 -5.53
CA ASP A 338 -15.55 -21.86 -5.95
C ASP A 338 -15.29 -21.56 -7.43
N ASP A 339 -16.31 -21.30 -8.25
CA ASP A 339 -16.13 -20.82 -9.62
C ASP A 339 -15.85 -19.31 -9.65
N PRO A 340 -14.66 -18.87 -10.11
CA PRO A 340 -14.34 -17.45 -10.26
C PRO A 340 -15.36 -16.65 -11.09
N LYS A 341 -16.04 -17.28 -12.05
CA LYS A 341 -17.06 -16.61 -12.88
C LYS A 341 -18.31 -16.26 -12.07
N GLU A 342 -18.82 -17.20 -11.28
CA GLU A 342 -19.98 -16.96 -10.40
C GLU A 342 -19.65 -15.89 -9.35
N VAL A 343 -18.43 -15.90 -8.81
CA VAL A 343 -17.96 -14.85 -7.87
C VAL A 343 -17.91 -13.48 -8.56
N ALA A 344 -17.50 -13.42 -9.83
CA ALA A 344 -17.49 -12.19 -10.60
C ALA A 344 -18.91 -11.66 -10.91
N GLU A 345 -19.87 -12.56 -11.19
CA GLU A 345 -21.28 -12.21 -11.37
C GLU A 345 -21.90 -11.65 -10.09
N LEU A 346 -21.63 -12.27 -8.95
CA LEU A 346 -22.03 -11.73 -7.64
C LEU A 346 -21.43 -10.34 -7.42
N ALA A 347 -20.13 -10.16 -7.65
CA ALA A 347 -19.46 -8.88 -7.48
C ALA A 347 -20.05 -7.79 -8.38
N ARG A 348 -20.43 -8.14 -9.62
CA ARG A 348 -21.17 -7.26 -10.51
C ARG A 348 -22.53 -6.87 -9.93
N ALA A 349 -23.31 -7.83 -9.45
CA ALA A 349 -24.61 -7.56 -8.84
C ALA A 349 -24.50 -6.67 -7.59
N LEU A 350 -23.47 -6.85 -6.76
CA LEU A 350 -23.19 -6.00 -5.60
C LEU A 350 -22.79 -4.58 -6.02
N TYR A 351 -21.95 -4.45 -7.05
CA TYR A 351 -21.54 -3.16 -7.59
C TYR A 351 -22.73 -2.40 -8.21
N ASP A 352 -23.57 -3.08 -8.98
CA ASP A 352 -24.79 -2.51 -9.57
C ASP A 352 -25.79 -2.10 -8.48
N ALA A 353 -25.79 -2.79 -7.33
CA ALA A 353 -26.48 -2.37 -6.12
C ALA A 353 -25.80 -1.22 -5.36
N GLY A 354 -24.68 -0.68 -5.85
CA GLY A 354 -24.01 0.50 -5.30
C GLY A 354 -22.89 0.22 -4.30
N ALA A 355 -22.47 -1.04 -4.13
CA ALA A 355 -21.30 -1.36 -3.30
C ALA A 355 -20.03 -0.72 -3.88
N ALA A 356 -19.26 -0.06 -3.04
CA ALA A 356 -17.99 0.55 -3.41
C ALA A 356 -16.80 -0.44 -3.31
N GLY A 357 -16.99 -1.55 -2.59
CA GLY A 357 -16.01 -2.60 -2.45
C GLY A 357 -16.58 -3.90 -1.90
N VAL A 358 -15.75 -4.93 -1.89
CA VAL A 358 -16.03 -6.25 -1.31
C VAL A 358 -14.84 -6.74 -0.48
N ASN A 359 -15.13 -7.46 0.60
CA ASN A 359 -14.16 -8.39 1.19
C ASN A 359 -14.39 -9.76 0.56
N LEU A 360 -13.31 -10.41 0.11
CA LEU A 360 -13.33 -11.81 -0.32
C LEU A 360 -12.31 -12.58 0.50
N GLU A 361 -12.66 -13.75 1.02
CA GLU A 361 -11.76 -14.54 1.88
C GLU A 361 -11.34 -15.89 1.28
N ASP A 362 -10.17 -16.35 1.71
CA ASP A 362 -9.68 -17.71 1.43
C ASP A 362 -10.06 -18.71 2.53
N GLY A 363 -10.64 -18.25 3.65
CA GLY A 363 -11.13 -19.07 4.73
C GLY A 363 -12.31 -19.95 4.30
N ARG A 364 -12.40 -21.14 4.88
CA ARG A 364 -13.51 -22.07 4.69
C ARG A 364 -14.22 -22.38 6.01
N PRO A 365 -15.50 -22.79 5.97
CA PRO A 365 -16.30 -22.99 7.19
C PRO A 365 -15.79 -24.15 8.05
N ASP A 366 -15.02 -25.07 7.47
CA ASP A 366 -14.35 -26.18 8.15
C ASP A 366 -13.01 -25.79 8.81
N GLY A 367 -12.65 -24.50 8.80
CA GLY A 367 -11.39 -23.99 9.34
C GLY A 367 -10.17 -24.30 8.47
N THR A 368 -10.38 -24.71 7.21
CA THR A 368 -9.31 -24.82 6.20
C THR A 368 -9.19 -23.53 5.39
N LEU A 369 -8.15 -23.47 4.55
CA LEU A 369 -7.94 -22.38 3.60
C LEU A 369 -8.07 -22.95 2.18
N ALA A 370 -8.73 -22.21 1.29
CA ALA A 370 -8.69 -22.45 -0.13
C ALA A 370 -7.23 -22.33 -0.65
N PRO A 371 -6.89 -23.00 -1.76
CA PRO A 371 -5.64 -22.77 -2.47
C PRO A 371 -5.48 -21.27 -2.80
N ALA A 372 -4.29 -20.71 -2.60
CA ALA A 372 -4.03 -19.29 -2.83
C ALA A 372 -4.32 -18.90 -4.29
N GLU A 373 -4.02 -19.80 -5.22
CA GLU A 373 -4.23 -19.63 -6.66
C GLU A 373 -5.73 -19.59 -7.02
N LEU A 374 -6.56 -20.35 -6.30
CA LEU A 374 -8.01 -20.31 -6.48
C LEU A 374 -8.57 -18.97 -6.02
N HIS A 375 -8.15 -18.51 -4.83
CA HIS A 375 -8.57 -17.22 -4.31
C HIS A 375 -8.09 -16.06 -5.22
N ALA A 376 -6.85 -16.14 -5.72
CA ALA A 376 -6.31 -15.23 -6.73
C ALA A 376 -7.14 -15.24 -8.02
N ALA A 377 -7.55 -16.40 -8.52
CA ALA A 377 -8.40 -16.50 -9.70
C ALA A 377 -9.76 -15.80 -9.50
N LYS A 378 -10.37 -15.93 -8.31
CA LYS A 378 -11.60 -15.20 -7.94
C LYS A 378 -11.39 -13.69 -7.94
N ILE A 379 -10.31 -13.21 -7.30
CA ILE A 379 -9.96 -11.78 -7.30
C ILE A 379 -9.79 -11.25 -8.73
N ALA A 380 -9.00 -11.95 -9.55
CA ALA A 380 -8.74 -11.55 -10.93
C ALA A 380 -10.03 -11.52 -11.77
N ALA A 381 -10.92 -12.50 -11.61
CA ALA A 381 -12.22 -12.53 -12.28
C ALA A 381 -13.09 -11.34 -11.86
N VAL A 382 -13.14 -11.00 -10.57
CA VAL A 382 -13.84 -9.81 -10.07
C VAL A 382 -13.27 -8.52 -10.64
N LYS A 383 -11.93 -8.36 -10.65
CA LYS A 383 -11.28 -7.16 -11.19
C LYS A 383 -11.47 -7.02 -12.69
N ALA A 384 -11.47 -8.12 -13.44
CA ALA A 384 -11.76 -8.11 -14.87
C ALA A 384 -13.23 -7.73 -15.15
N ALA A 385 -14.17 -8.26 -14.35
CA ALA A 385 -15.58 -7.96 -14.50
C ALA A 385 -15.91 -6.54 -14.02
N VAL A 386 -15.33 -6.06 -12.92
CA VAL A 386 -15.68 -4.78 -12.29
C VAL A 386 -14.41 -4.04 -11.83
N PRO A 387 -13.65 -3.42 -12.74
CA PRO A 387 -12.37 -2.77 -12.39
C PRO A 387 -12.49 -1.69 -11.29
N ALA A 388 -13.65 -1.03 -11.20
CA ALA A 388 -13.93 0.02 -10.24
C ALA A 388 -14.31 -0.49 -8.84
N LEU A 389 -14.65 -1.78 -8.67
CA LEU A 389 -14.97 -2.33 -7.36
C LEU A 389 -13.67 -2.56 -6.58
N PHE A 390 -13.60 -2.02 -5.36
CA PHE A 390 -12.46 -2.24 -4.47
C PHE A 390 -12.49 -3.66 -3.91
N VAL A 391 -11.50 -4.48 -4.19
CA VAL A 391 -11.38 -5.84 -3.66
C VAL A 391 -10.41 -5.86 -2.49
N ASN A 392 -10.93 -6.12 -1.30
CA ASN A 392 -10.14 -6.32 -0.08
C ASN A 392 -9.95 -7.83 0.14
N ALA A 393 -8.79 -8.35 -0.26
CA ALA A 393 -8.49 -9.78 -0.20
C ALA A 393 -8.14 -10.19 1.25
N ARG A 394 -8.98 -11.03 1.84
CA ARG A 394 -8.86 -11.52 3.21
C ARG A 394 -8.17 -12.88 3.23
N THR A 395 -7.19 -13.01 4.12
CA THR A 395 -6.59 -14.31 4.43
C THR A 395 -6.84 -14.69 5.88
N ASP A 396 -7.35 -15.90 6.10
CA ASP A 396 -7.74 -16.39 7.43
C ASP A 396 -6.65 -17.20 8.15
N THR A 397 -5.40 -17.08 7.71
CA THR A 397 -4.26 -17.74 8.35
C THR A 397 -4.18 -17.44 9.85
N HIS A 398 -4.37 -16.18 10.24
CA HIS A 398 -4.36 -15.78 11.64
C HIS A 398 -5.69 -16.06 12.36
N TRP A 399 -6.82 -15.94 11.65
CA TRP A 399 -8.15 -16.22 12.19
C TRP A 399 -8.29 -17.67 12.64
N TRP A 400 -7.76 -18.61 11.86
CA TRP A 400 -7.74 -20.04 12.21
C TRP A 400 -6.49 -20.48 12.98
N GLY A 401 -5.50 -19.59 13.16
CA GLY A 401 -4.23 -19.93 13.80
C GLY A 401 -3.41 -20.98 13.03
N ARG A 402 -3.51 -20.99 11.69
CA ARG A 402 -2.93 -22.00 10.79
C ARG A 402 -2.21 -21.34 9.63
N GLN A 403 -1.11 -21.93 9.18
CA GLN A 403 -0.35 -21.45 8.02
C GLN A 403 0.02 -19.94 8.12
N GLN A 404 0.27 -19.44 9.34
CA GLN A 404 0.61 -18.02 9.56
C GLN A 404 1.90 -17.62 8.83
N GLU A 405 2.81 -18.58 8.64
CA GLU A 405 4.02 -18.41 7.85
C GLU A 405 3.75 -18.15 6.36
N GLN A 406 2.56 -18.49 5.86
CA GLN A 406 2.16 -18.27 4.47
C GLN A 406 1.47 -16.92 4.24
N THR A 407 1.16 -16.16 5.29
CA THR A 407 0.40 -14.89 5.20
C THR A 407 1.00 -13.97 4.15
N ALA A 408 2.30 -13.63 4.26
CA ALA A 408 2.94 -12.71 3.32
C ALA A 408 2.91 -13.21 1.86
N THR A 409 3.14 -14.50 1.65
CA THR A 409 3.11 -15.15 0.33
C THR A 409 1.70 -15.08 -0.29
N ARG A 410 0.66 -15.39 0.49
CA ARG A 410 -0.74 -15.32 0.05
C ARG A 410 -1.14 -13.89 -0.32
N LEU A 411 -0.82 -12.92 0.54
CA LEU A 411 -1.12 -11.52 0.27
C LEU A 411 -0.45 -11.03 -1.02
N ALA A 412 0.82 -11.36 -1.24
CA ALA A 412 1.52 -10.97 -2.46
C ALA A 412 0.92 -11.62 -3.73
N ILE A 413 0.43 -12.86 -3.63
CA ILE A 413 -0.32 -13.51 -4.71
C ILE A 413 -1.63 -12.77 -4.99
N TYR A 414 -2.34 -12.31 -3.95
CA TYR A 414 -3.60 -11.58 -4.08
C TYR A 414 -3.42 -10.17 -4.65
N GLU A 415 -2.34 -9.48 -4.29
CA GLU A 415 -1.94 -8.20 -4.90
C GLU A 415 -1.67 -8.36 -6.40
N GLN A 416 -0.97 -9.43 -6.80
CA GLN A 416 -0.71 -9.73 -8.22
C GLN A 416 -1.96 -10.11 -8.99
N ALA A 417 -2.98 -10.66 -8.31
CA ALA A 417 -4.30 -10.91 -8.87
C ALA A 417 -5.14 -9.64 -9.04
N GLY A 418 -4.75 -8.54 -8.38
CA GLY A 418 -5.39 -7.23 -8.51
C GLY A 418 -6.18 -6.79 -7.29
N ALA A 419 -5.97 -7.40 -6.12
CA ALA A 419 -6.54 -6.89 -4.86
C ALA A 419 -6.15 -5.42 -4.67
N ASP A 420 -7.10 -4.58 -4.28
CA ASP A 420 -6.89 -3.14 -4.01
C ASP A 420 -6.53 -2.89 -2.54
N GLY A 421 -6.76 -3.88 -1.68
CA GLY A 421 -6.38 -3.92 -0.28
C GLY A 421 -6.28 -5.36 0.21
N VAL A 422 -5.64 -5.56 1.36
CA VAL A 422 -5.51 -6.89 1.97
C VAL A 422 -5.98 -6.87 3.42
N PHE A 423 -6.49 -7.99 3.92
CA PHE A 423 -7.07 -8.10 5.26
C PHE A 423 -6.57 -9.35 5.99
N VAL A 424 -6.02 -9.16 7.19
CA VAL A 424 -5.54 -10.25 8.06
C VAL A 424 -6.24 -10.19 9.42
N PRO A 425 -7.47 -10.74 9.55
CA PRO A 425 -8.14 -10.82 10.85
C PRO A 425 -7.37 -11.74 11.81
N GLY A 426 -7.38 -11.37 13.10
CA GLY A 426 -6.67 -12.12 14.15
C GLY A 426 -5.19 -11.75 14.31
N LEU A 427 -4.59 -11.03 13.35
CA LEU A 427 -3.24 -10.49 13.51
C LEU A 427 -3.25 -9.30 14.49
N SER A 428 -2.52 -9.44 15.60
CA SER A 428 -2.42 -8.41 16.67
C SER A 428 -0.99 -8.12 17.11
N ASP A 429 -0.01 -8.86 16.58
CA ASP A 429 1.42 -8.71 16.88
C ASP A 429 1.99 -7.48 16.13
N PRO A 430 2.46 -6.43 16.85
CA PRO A 430 2.98 -5.21 16.23
C PRO A 430 4.15 -5.45 15.28
N ASP A 431 5.06 -6.37 15.61
CA ASP A 431 6.26 -6.62 14.81
C ASP A 431 5.88 -7.25 13.47
N LYS A 432 4.97 -8.24 13.50
CA LYS A 432 4.42 -8.86 12.28
C LYS A 432 3.60 -7.89 11.44
N ILE A 433 2.86 -6.98 12.07
CA ILE A 433 2.14 -5.91 11.34
C ILE A 433 3.14 -5.01 10.62
N ALA A 434 4.21 -4.58 11.30
CA ALA A 434 5.26 -3.76 10.69
C ALA A 434 5.97 -4.49 9.54
N GLU A 435 6.25 -5.79 9.68
CA GLU A 435 6.84 -6.61 8.61
C GLU A 435 5.96 -6.68 7.36
N LEU A 436 4.65 -6.88 7.53
CA LEU A 436 3.70 -6.90 6.42
C LEU A 436 3.60 -5.53 5.75
N THR A 437 3.36 -4.46 6.51
CA THR A 437 3.23 -3.11 5.92
C THR A 437 4.52 -2.64 5.25
N ALA A 438 5.68 -3.14 5.71
CA ALA A 438 6.96 -2.89 5.06
C ALA A 438 7.10 -3.53 3.68
N THR A 439 6.28 -4.53 3.30
CA THR A 439 6.41 -5.24 2.01
C THR A 439 5.20 -5.05 1.09
N LEU A 440 4.01 -4.84 1.65
CA LEU A 440 2.77 -4.67 0.88
C LEU A 440 2.78 -3.42 -0.01
N LEU A 441 2.23 -3.57 -1.20
CA LEU A 441 1.99 -2.51 -2.18
C LEU A 441 0.60 -1.89 -2.03
N VAL A 442 -0.34 -2.60 -1.40
CA VAL A 442 -1.72 -2.18 -1.17
C VAL A 442 -2.03 -1.99 0.33
N PRO A 443 -3.04 -1.19 0.71
CA PRO A 443 -3.40 -0.95 2.11
C PRO A 443 -3.73 -2.22 2.88
N LEU A 444 -3.14 -2.35 4.08
CA LEU A 444 -3.48 -3.39 5.05
C LEU A 444 -4.69 -2.98 5.90
N ASN A 445 -5.67 -3.88 5.98
CA ASN A 445 -6.81 -3.88 6.89
C ASN A 445 -6.53 -4.80 8.08
N ILE A 446 -6.79 -4.30 9.30
CA ILE A 446 -6.76 -5.09 10.54
C ILE A 446 -8.14 -5.10 11.18
N LEU A 447 -8.55 -6.24 11.74
CA LEU A 447 -9.77 -6.32 12.54
C LEU A 447 -9.47 -5.80 13.94
N TYR A 448 -10.19 -4.77 14.39
CA TYR A 448 -10.04 -4.24 15.73
C TYR A 448 -10.39 -5.31 16.77
N THR A 449 -9.52 -5.48 17.76
CA THR A 449 -9.78 -6.30 18.94
C THR A 449 -9.43 -5.50 20.20
N PRO A 450 -10.22 -5.59 21.28
CA PRO A 450 -9.93 -4.87 22.53
C PRO A 450 -8.58 -5.22 23.16
N ALA A 451 -8.06 -6.42 22.90
CA ALA A 451 -6.77 -6.87 23.40
C ALA A 451 -5.58 -6.56 22.46
N GLY A 452 -5.86 -5.98 21.29
CA GLY A 452 -4.86 -5.66 20.28
C GLY A 452 -4.33 -4.22 20.38
N PRO A 453 -3.46 -3.82 19.44
CA PRO A 453 -2.90 -2.48 19.39
C PRO A 453 -3.98 -1.40 19.23
N ALA A 454 -3.74 -0.24 19.83
CA ALA A 454 -4.66 0.89 19.70
C ALA A 454 -4.66 1.46 18.26
N LEU A 455 -5.72 2.16 17.87
CA LEU A 455 -5.83 2.74 16.50
C LEU A 455 -4.62 3.61 16.11
N ARG A 456 -4.13 4.43 17.04
CA ARG A 456 -2.93 5.27 16.85
C ARG A 456 -1.66 4.45 16.60
N GLU A 457 -1.56 3.28 17.21
CA GLU A 457 -0.41 2.39 17.10
C GLU A 457 -0.45 1.66 15.76
N LEU A 458 -1.62 1.15 15.38
CA LEU A 458 -1.86 0.59 14.04
C LEU A 458 -1.50 1.61 12.94
N ALA A 459 -1.90 2.88 13.12
CA ALA A 459 -1.54 3.96 12.19
C ALA A 459 -0.02 4.12 12.04
N ALA A 460 0.70 4.15 13.17
CA ALA A 460 2.15 4.27 13.20
C ALA A 460 2.86 3.06 12.57
N LEU A 461 2.26 1.87 12.66
CA LEU A 461 2.73 0.65 12.01
C LEU A 461 2.41 0.59 10.51
N GLY A 462 1.79 1.62 9.94
CA GLY A 462 1.50 1.68 8.50
C GLY A 462 0.17 1.07 8.08
N VAL A 463 -0.69 0.65 9.03
CA VAL A 463 -2.05 0.18 8.72
C VAL A 463 -2.86 1.32 8.10
N ARG A 464 -3.71 1.01 7.12
CA ARG A 464 -4.51 1.99 6.37
C ARG A 464 -6.01 1.77 6.47
N ARG A 465 -6.44 0.63 6.99
CA ARG A 465 -7.84 0.37 7.34
C ARG A 465 -7.94 -0.43 8.63
N VAL A 466 -8.92 -0.08 9.47
CA VAL A 466 -9.28 -0.87 10.65
C VAL A 466 -10.77 -1.13 10.61
N SER A 467 -11.17 -2.39 10.51
CA SER A 467 -12.57 -2.80 10.48
C SER A 467 -13.04 -3.25 11.87
N LEU A 468 -14.33 -3.11 12.18
CA LEU A 468 -14.89 -3.53 13.48
C LEU A 468 -15.56 -4.92 13.44
N GLY A 469 -15.78 -5.47 12.24
CA GLY A 469 -16.43 -6.76 12.02
C GLY A 469 -17.75 -6.88 12.79
N SER A 470 -18.03 -8.05 13.34
CA SER A 470 -19.28 -8.29 14.06
C SER A 470 -19.37 -7.69 15.45
N LEU A 471 -18.36 -6.92 15.91
CA LEU A 471 -18.31 -6.39 17.26
C LEU A 471 -19.54 -5.53 17.60
N LEU A 472 -19.92 -4.62 16.70
CA LEU A 472 -21.06 -3.72 16.93
C LEU A 472 -22.38 -4.49 17.01
N TYR A 473 -22.57 -5.49 16.16
CA TYR A 473 -23.75 -6.36 16.18
C TYR A 473 -23.84 -7.11 17.51
N ARG A 474 -22.74 -7.76 17.94
CA ARG A 474 -22.71 -8.50 19.21
C ARG A 474 -22.94 -7.60 20.42
N ARG A 475 -22.41 -6.38 20.41
CA ARG A 475 -22.67 -5.38 21.46
C ARG A 475 -24.15 -4.96 21.49
N ALA A 476 -24.74 -4.67 20.33
CA ALA A 476 -26.16 -4.31 20.25
C ALA A 476 -27.06 -5.45 20.77
N LEU A 477 -26.78 -6.69 20.37
CA LEU A 477 -27.50 -7.87 20.83
C LEU A 477 -27.37 -8.07 22.35
N GLU A 478 -26.15 -7.99 22.88
CA GLU A 478 -25.91 -8.10 24.32
C GLU A 478 -26.67 -7.02 25.09
N THR A 479 -26.62 -5.76 24.65
CA THR A 479 -27.27 -4.65 25.35
C THR A 479 -28.79 -4.77 25.31
N ALA A 480 -29.37 -5.22 24.19
CA ALA A 480 -30.80 -5.49 24.08
C ALA A 480 -31.26 -6.58 25.05
N VAL A 481 -30.51 -7.70 25.13
CA VAL A 481 -30.82 -8.82 26.03
C VAL A 481 -30.63 -8.40 27.49
N ALA A 482 -29.51 -7.74 27.82
CA ALA A 482 -29.21 -7.27 29.17
C ALA A 482 -30.30 -6.32 29.70
N THR A 483 -30.77 -5.40 28.86
CA THR A 483 -31.87 -4.48 29.20
C THR A 483 -33.15 -5.26 29.51
N ALA A 484 -33.54 -6.20 28.65
CA ALA A 484 -34.74 -7.02 28.86
C ALA A 484 -34.65 -7.86 30.13
N THR A 485 -33.48 -8.46 30.41
CA THR A 485 -33.28 -9.26 31.63
C THR A 485 -33.30 -8.41 32.89
N ALA A 486 -32.68 -7.22 32.87
CA ALA A 486 -32.70 -6.33 34.02
C ALA A 486 -34.13 -5.87 34.38
N ILE A 487 -34.94 -5.54 33.37
CA ILE A 487 -36.36 -5.18 33.56
C ILE A 487 -37.15 -6.36 34.14
N ARG A 488 -36.98 -7.57 33.58
CA ARG A 488 -37.63 -8.79 34.08
C ARG A 488 -37.29 -9.06 35.54
N ASP A 489 -36.03 -8.84 35.91
CA ASP A 489 -35.49 -9.18 37.23
C ASP A 489 -35.61 -8.01 38.24
N GLY A 490 -36.25 -6.91 37.86
CA GLY A 490 -36.47 -5.73 38.71
C GLY A 490 -35.20 -4.96 39.07
N GLN A 491 -34.15 -5.11 38.26
CA GLN A 491 -32.86 -4.43 38.44
C GLN A 491 -32.89 -3.04 37.80
N SER A 492 -32.15 -2.10 38.38
CA SER A 492 -31.91 -0.80 37.75
C SER A 492 -31.07 -0.99 36.49
N ALA A 493 -31.56 -0.49 35.36
CA ALA A 493 -30.86 -0.49 34.07
C ALA A 493 -30.78 0.93 33.52
N ASP A 494 -29.71 1.23 32.77
CA ASP A 494 -29.69 2.41 31.92
C ASP A 494 -30.64 2.18 30.75
N LEU A 495 -31.70 2.99 30.66
CA LEU A 495 -32.72 2.92 29.62
C LEU A 495 -32.53 3.99 28.54
N THR A 496 -31.36 4.65 28.53
CA THR A 496 -31.02 5.63 27.49
C THR A 496 -30.98 4.95 26.13
N ALA A 497 -31.89 5.35 25.25
CA ALA A 497 -32.00 4.83 23.90
C ALA A 497 -32.44 5.94 22.94
N PRO A 498 -32.16 5.81 21.62
CA PRO A 498 -32.73 6.70 20.62
C PRO A 498 -34.26 6.71 20.73
N SER A 499 -34.84 7.89 20.69
CA SER A 499 -36.29 8.08 20.64
C SER A 499 -36.87 7.48 19.36
N TYR A 500 -38.17 7.20 19.40
CA TYR A 500 -38.90 6.70 18.24
C TYR A 500 -38.77 7.61 17.02
N ALA A 501 -38.81 8.93 17.23
CA ALA A 501 -38.66 9.92 16.18
C ALA A 501 -37.25 9.91 15.55
N GLU A 502 -36.21 9.80 16.38
CA GLU A 502 -34.82 9.70 15.90
C GLU A 502 -34.62 8.45 15.02
N VAL A 503 -35.16 7.30 15.44
CA VAL A 503 -35.06 6.07 14.63
C VAL A 503 -35.83 6.19 13.31
N GLN A 504 -37.02 6.80 13.30
CA GLN A 504 -37.77 7.02 12.06
C GLN A 504 -37.06 7.97 11.09
N GLN A 505 -36.37 8.99 11.60
CA GLN A 505 -35.61 9.94 10.79
C GLN A 505 -34.46 9.25 10.02
N LEU A 506 -33.81 8.24 10.64
CA LEU A 506 -32.77 7.46 9.96
C LEU A 506 -33.29 6.77 8.69
N ALA A 507 -34.52 6.26 8.69
CA ALA A 507 -35.11 5.55 7.56
C ALA A 507 -35.60 6.48 6.42
N THR A 508 -35.79 7.77 6.71
CA THR A 508 -36.38 8.75 5.78
C THR A 508 -35.34 9.68 5.15
N ALA A 509 -34.11 9.73 5.69
CA ALA A 509 -32.96 10.42 5.10
C ALA A 509 -32.43 9.69 3.84
N ARG A 510 -33.25 9.63 2.80
CA ARG A 510 -32.90 9.00 1.52
C ARG A 510 -32.04 9.92 0.65
N ARG A 511 -31.20 9.33 -0.21
CA ARG A 511 -30.63 10.07 -1.34
C ARG A 511 -31.74 10.76 -2.14
N GLY A 512 -31.60 12.06 -2.41
CA GLY A 512 -32.39 12.73 -3.43
C GLY A 512 -32.22 12.05 -4.79
N PRO A 513 -33.17 12.22 -5.73
CA PRO A 513 -33.10 11.58 -7.04
C PRO A 513 -31.78 11.93 -7.76
N ARG A 514 -31.14 10.91 -8.33
CA ARG A 514 -29.91 11.01 -9.12
C ARG A 514 -30.15 11.64 -10.49
#